data_AF-A0A7U9RVU9-F1
#
_entry.id   AF-A0A7U9RVU9-F1
#
_cell.length_a   1.000
_cell.length_b   1.000
_cell.length_c   1.000
_cell.angle_alpha   90.00
_cell.angle_beta   90.00
_cell.angle_gamma   90.00
#
_symmetry.space_group_name_H-M   'P 1'
#
loop_
_entity.id
_entity.type
_entity.pdbx_description
1 polymer ?
#
loop_
_entity_poly.entity_id
_entity_poly.type
_entity_poly.pdbx_seq_one_letter_code
_entity_poly.pdbx_strand_id
1 'polypeptide(L)'
;MSFGTPVYSKALKQAVRDAYAAGLLMVGAAGNGSAGVEYPAAFPEVMAVAAVNPEAKISEFCNTGEELEVAAPGEKVKVASFFDGNEVTHGTSIAVPHVTGAASLLWEKDLTKSNEFIRVLIRESAKDLEGTDVCGLLDVGYAEQSYDAFAEQFVEGDAALETAVIPDNTEEPERFTNINTDESYVEGRWKGSDHKGAVDKGSSGLGFSSAVISIVKQGTVYPDQNVDWSKGEYHPWWHGRWETTTTTVKRMKHTRLNWDVNYVAVLEMVTEIAYEGGEIRSYMTYDWFDGMDPDTYAEVKNDLIVLKGKFGKVLSENTKANRKYFLHGCAIHSITDAFAHSTTRPDGTRIAHTGEPKQADDITYYSGRYKMAIYTVENILKELKNEIISDGDDVLRAVKKKCLEGDVKFKILKIKPYLNANGYYHSVLDQININARTG
;
A
#
# COMPACT_ATOMS: atom_id res chain seq x y z
N MET A 1 -2.20 25.61 6.53
CA MET A 1 -3.15 25.46 7.66
C MET A 1 -4.08 24.31 7.35
N SER A 2 -3.66 23.08 7.67
CA SER A 2 -4.42 21.86 7.44
C SER A 2 -5.39 21.57 8.60
N PHE A 3 -6.26 22.53 8.89
CA PHE A 3 -7.31 22.45 9.90
C PHE A 3 -8.46 23.40 9.53
N GLY A 4 -9.65 23.16 10.06
CA GLY A 4 -10.83 23.98 9.81
C GLY A 4 -11.86 23.91 10.92
N THR A 5 -12.76 24.89 10.95
CA THR A 5 -13.98 24.90 11.76
C THR A 5 -15.10 25.65 11.03
N PRO A 6 -16.37 25.21 11.12
CA PRO A 6 -17.49 25.97 10.55
C PRO A 6 -17.82 27.24 11.34
N VAL A 7 -17.20 27.46 12.51
CA VAL A 7 -17.54 28.57 13.41
C VAL A 7 -16.62 29.77 13.17
N TYR A 8 -17.21 30.91 12.82
CA TYR A 8 -16.47 32.16 12.70
C TYR A 8 -15.83 32.55 14.04
N SER A 9 -14.55 32.94 14.00
CA SER A 9 -13.82 33.48 15.15
C SER A 9 -13.20 34.83 14.81
N LYS A 10 -13.61 35.88 15.53
CA LYS A 10 -13.05 37.23 15.39
C LYS A 10 -11.55 37.26 15.70
N ALA A 11 -11.12 36.49 16.70
CA ALA A 11 -9.71 36.41 17.07
C ALA A 11 -8.89 35.73 15.97
N LEU A 12 -9.39 34.63 15.39
CA LEU A 12 -8.74 33.95 14.27
C LEU A 12 -8.68 34.86 13.04
N LYS A 13 -9.77 35.57 12.72
CA LYS A 13 -9.81 36.53 11.62
C LYS A 13 -8.77 37.64 11.78
N GLN A 14 -8.63 38.20 12.98
CA GLN A 14 -7.64 39.24 13.25
C GLN A 14 -6.22 38.69 13.07
N ALA A 15 -5.91 37.51 13.61
CA ALA A 15 -4.60 36.88 13.45
C ALA A 15 -4.26 36.60 11.97
N VAL A 16 -5.24 36.13 11.19
CA VAL A 16 -5.11 35.92 9.74
C VAL A 16 -4.83 37.24 9.01
N ARG A 17 -5.56 38.32 9.34
CA ARG A 17 -5.32 39.65 8.75
C ARG A 17 -3.94 40.20 9.08
N ASP A 18 -3.52 40.07 10.33
CA ASP A 18 -2.21 40.54 10.77
C ASP A 18 -1.09 39.76 10.05
N ALA A 19 -1.26 38.44 9.86
CA ALA A 19 -0.32 37.62 9.11
C ALA A 19 -0.27 38.01 7.62
N TYR A 20 -1.43 38.22 6.99
CA TYR A 20 -1.50 38.65 5.59
C TYR A 20 -0.83 40.01 5.38
N ALA A 21 -1.11 40.98 6.25
CA ALA A 21 -0.50 42.31 6.22
C ALA A 21 1.01 42.28 6.49
N ALA A 22 1.52 41.24 7.16
CA ALA A 22 2.94 41.00 7.35
C ALA A 22 3.61 40.28 6.15
N GLY A 23 2.88 40.03 5.06
CA GLY A 23 3.39 39.40 3.85
C GLY A 23 3.41 37.87 3.87
N LEU A 24 2.72 37.22 4.82
CA LEU A 24 2.60 35.77 4.86
C LEU A 24 1.50 35.32 3.88
N LEU A 25 1.81 34.33 3.04
CA LEU A 25 0.79 33.59 2.29
C LEU A 25 0.21 32.50 3.17
N MET A 26 -1.08 32.58 3.44
CA MET A 26 -1.81 31.57 4.19
C MET A 26 -2.55 30.66 3.24
N VAL A 27 -2.29 29.35 3.34
CA VAL A 27 -2.97 28.32 2.56
C VAL A 27 -3.84 27.48 3.50
N GLY A 28 -5.14 27.37 3.24
CA GLY A 28 -6.13 26.78 4.15
C GLY A 28 -6.90 25.61 3.55
N ALA A 29 -7.20 24.59 4.36
CA ALA A 29 -8.00 23.44 3.94
C ALA A 29 -9.49 23.80 3.88
N ALA A 30 -10.18 23.45 2.79
CA ALA A 30 -11.60 23.78 2.64
C ALA A 30 -12.54 23.07 3.63
N GLY A 31 -12.15 21.88 4.12
CA GLY A 31 -12.97 21.03 5.00
C GLY A 31 -13.41 19.73 4.32
N ASN A 32 -13.85 18.74 5.12
CA ASN A 32 -14.11 17.36 4.66
C ASN A 32 -15.55 16.88 5.00
N GLY A 33 -16.50 17.80 5.11
CA GLY A 33 -17.89 17.53 5.54
C GLY A 33 -18.93 17.60 4.43
N SER A 34 -18.53 17.73 3.16
CA SER A 34 -19.43 17.98 2.01
C SER A 34 -20.40 19.16 2.24
N ALA A 35 -19.89 20.24 2.85
CA ALA A 35 -20.64 21.46 3.22
C ALA A 35 -19.95 22.72 2.66
N GLY A 36 -20.20 23.89 3.27
CA GLY A 36 -19.50 25.14 2.93
C GLY A 36 -18.04 25.17 3.39
N VAL A 37 -17.21 25.99 2.75
CA VAL A 37 -15.78 26.16 3.10
C VAL A 37 -15.63 26.58 4.56
N GLU A 38 -14.72 25.93 5.29
CA GLU A 38 -14.50 26.17 6.73
C GLU A 38 -13.51 27.32 6.99
N TYR A 39 -13.58 27.90 8.19
CA TYR A 39 -12.58 28.87 8.64
C TYR A 39 -11.32 28.16 9.17
N PRO A 40 -10.11 28.65 8.84
CA PRO A 40 -9.83 29.97 8.26
C PRO A 40 -9.85 30.04 6.73
N ALA A 41 -10.03 28.94 5.99
CA ALA A 41 -9.99 28.96 4.51
C ALA A 41 -11.07 29.87 3.90
N ALA A 42 -12.24 29.99 4.52
CA ALA A 42 -13.30 30.92 4.07
C ALA A 42 -12.99 32.41 4.32
N PHE A 43 -11.82 32.78 4.83
CA PHE A 43 -11.42 34.18 4.93
C PHE A 43 -10.73 34.66 3.63
N PRO A 44 -11.10 35.84 3.08
CA PRO A 44 -10.51 36.37 1.86
C PRO A 44 -8.98 36.50 1.86
N GLU A 45 -8.33 36.59 3.02
CA GLU A 45 -6.87 36.66 3.15
C GLU A 45 -6.19 35.27 3.12
N VAL A 46 -6.96 34.17 3.06
CA VAL A 46 -6.46 32.79 3.05
C VAL A 46 -6.78 32.14 1.71
N MET A 47 -5.77 31.57 1.08
CA MET A 47 -5.91 30.78 -0.13
C MET A 47 -6.60 29.44 0.18
N ALA A 48 -7.88 29.29 -0.18
CA ALA A 48 -8.65 28.09 0.11
C ALA A 48 -8.36 26.96 -0.89
N VAL A 49 -8.05 25.77 -0.36
CA VAL A 49 -7.62 24.61 -1.15
C VAL A 49 -8.65 23.49 -1.11
N ALA A 50 -9.16 23.12 -2.29
CA ALA A 50 -9.98 21.94 -2.49
C ALA A 50 -9.14 20.66 -2.70
N ALA A 51 -9.74 19.50 -2.40
CA ALA A 51 -9.15 18.20 -2.65
C ALA A 51 -9.71 17.59 -3.95
N VAL A 52 -8.83 17.12 -4.83
CA VAL A 52 -9.22 16.28 -5.98
C VAL A 52 -8.88 14.81 -5.77
N ASN A 53 -9.64 13.97 -6.45
CA ASN A 53 -9.46 12.53 -6.56
C ASN A 53 -8.53 12.15 -7.73
N PRO A 54 -8.15 10.86 -7.87
CA PRO A 54 -7.29 10.40 -8.96
C PRO A 54 -7.85 10.69 -10.36
N GLU A 55 -9.17 10.82 -10.51
CA GLU A 55 -9.82 11.16 -11.76
C GLU A 55 -9.82 12.66 -12.08
N ALA A 56 -9.07 13.46 -11.29
CA ALA A 56 -9.03 14.92 -11.35
C ALA A 56 -10.42 15.55 -11.20
N LYS A 57 -11.23 15.01 -10.28
CA LYS A 57 -12.51 15.59 -9.88
C LYS A 57 -12.44 16.00 -8.42
N ILE A 58 -13.15 17.06 -8.04
CA ILE A 58 -13.30 17.42 -6.63
C ILE A 58 -13.82 16.20 -5.86
N SER A 59 -13.09 15.80 -4.81
CA SER A 59 -13.43 14.62 -4.01
C SER A 59 -14.78 14.79 -3.33
N GLU A 60 -15.55 13.71 -3.22
CA GLU A 60 -16.92 13.76 -2.68
C GLU A 60 -17.00 14.30 -1.23
N PHE A 61 -15.95 14.08 -0.42
CA PHE A 61 -15.88 14.59 0.95
C PHE A 61 -15.57 16.10 1.03
N CYS A 62 -15.03 16.69 -0.04
CA CYS A 62 -14.54 18.07 -0.01
C CYS A 62 -15.70 19.05 0.20
N ASN A 63 -15.52 20.01 1.11
CA ASN A 63 -16.41 21.16 1.19
C ASN A 63 -16.26 22.04 -0.07
N THR A 64 -17.34 22.68 -0.49
CA THR A 64 -17.39 23.52 -1.68
C THR A 64 -18.01 24.88 -1.37
N GLY A 65 -17.65 25.91 -2.13
CA GLY A 65 -18.10 27.28 -1.94
C GLY A 65 -17.35 28.22 -2.87
N GLU A 66 -17.84 29.44 -3.04
CA GLU A 66 -17.21 30.48 -3.87
C GLU A 66 -15.85 30.92 -3.33
N GLU A 67 -15.53 30.57 -2.08
CA GLU A 67 -14.26 30.88 -1.44
C GLU A 67 -13.09 30.01 -1.93
N LEU A 68 -13.35 28.90 -2.63
CA LEU A 68 -12.29 28.04 -3.19
C LEU A 68 -11.47 28.80 -4.25
N GLU A 69 -10.14 28.66 -4.21
CA GLU A 69 -9.26 29.34 -5.18
C GLU A 69 -8.40 28.39 -6.00
N VAL A 70 -8.00 27.26 -5.42
CA VAL A 70 -7.22 26.24 -6.13
C VAL A 70 -7.56 24.86 -5.58
N ALA A 71 -7.42 23.84 -6.41
CA ALA A 71 -7.54 22.46 -6.02
C ALA A 71 -6.18 21.76 -6.12
N ALA A 72 -5.96 20.76 -5.28
CA ALA A 72 -4.75 19.94 -5.33
C ALA A 72 -5.07 18.48 -4.95
N PRO A 73 -4.17 17.52 -5.27
CA PRO A 73 -4.36 16.12 -4.91
C PRO A 73 -4.60 15.95 -3.40
N GLY A 74 -5.75 15.38 -3.05
CA GLY A 74 -6.16 15.22 -1.65
C GLY A 74 -6.79 13.87 -1.34
N GLU A 75 -6.96 12.97 -2.30
CA GLU A 75 -7.50 11.63 -2.10
C GLU A 75 -6.50 10.56 -2.56
N LYS A 76 -6.34 9.50 -1.76
CA LYS A 76 -5.40 8.40 -2.01
C LYS A 76 -3.95 8.91 -2.14
N VAL A 77 -3.59 9.89 -1.33
CA VAL A 77 -2.25 10.48 -1.33
C VAL A 77 -1.38 9.72 -0.34
N LYS A 78 -0.21 9.29 -0.81
CA LYS A 78 0.81 8.69 0.05
C LYS A 78 1.55 9.79 0.80
N VAL A 79 1.56 9.72 2.13
CA VAL A 79 2.24 10.68 3.01
C VAL A 79 3.20 9.96 3.95
N ALA A 80 4.20 10.68 4.44
CA ALA A 80 4.99 10.21 5.56
C ALA A 80 4.11 10.10 6.82
N SER A 81 4.30 9.03 7.59
CA SER A 81 3.62 8.78 8.86
C SER A 81 4.66 8.62 9.97
N PHE A 82 4.21 8.39 11.20
CA PHE A 82 5.12 8.20 12.34
C PHE A 82 6.11 7.05 12.10
N PHE A 83 7.30 7.18 12.70
CA PHE A 83 8.35 6.15 12.69
C PHE A 83 8.83 5.74 11.28
N ASP A 84 9.15 6.73 10.43
CA ASP A 84 9.59 6.52 9.03
C ASP A 84 8.58 5.72 8.17
N GLY A 85 7.33 5.65 8.63
CA GLY A 85 6.22 5.01 7.95
C GLY A 85 5.76 5.83 6.75
N ASN A 86 4.99 5.18 5.88
CA ASN A 86 4.18 5.88 4.89
C ASN A 86 2.76 5.33 4.99
N GLU A 87 1.77 6.21 4.89
CA GLU A 87 0.37 5.85 4.84
C GLU A 87 -0.28 6.44 3.60
N VAL A 88 -1.35 5.83 3.11
CA VAL A 88 -2.21 6.42 2.10
C VAL A 88 -3.41 7.00 2.83
N THR A 89 -3.62 8.30 2.67
CA THR A 89 -4.65 9.04 3.39
C THR A 89 -5.38 10.03 2.47
N HIS A 90 -6.41 10.67 3.01
CA HIS A 90 -7.36 11.49 2.26
C HIS A 90 -7.77 12.71 3.08
N GLY A 91 -7.97 13.85 2.43
CA GLY A 91 -8.51 15.06 3.04
C GLY A 91 -7.99 16.33 2.36
N THR A 92 -8.75 17.42 2.47
CA THR A 92 -8.30 18.77 2.09
C THR A 92 -7.05 19.20 2.88
N SER A 93 -6.88 18.65 4.09
CA SER A 93 -5.65 18.75 4.88
C SER A 93 -4.39 18.26 4.15
N ILE A 94 -4.55 17.30 3.23
CA ILE A 94 -3.48 16.68 2.43
C ILE A 94 -3.27 17.42 1.10
N ALA A 95 -4.30 18.11 0.59
CA ALA A 95 -4.18 18.99 -0.57
C ALA A 95 -3.36 20.26 -0.27
N VAL A 96 -3.60 20.91 0.87
CA VAL A 96 -2.90 22.14 1.32
C VAL A 96 -1.36 22.12 1.19
N PRO A 97 -0.64 21.08 1.64
CA PRO A 97 0.83 21.07 1.54
C PRO A 97 1.34 21.05 0.10
N HIS A 98 0.59 20.54 -0.88
CA HIS A 98 1.00 20.62 -2.29
C HIS A 98 1.07 22.07 -2.77
N VAL A 99 0.02 22.86 -2.48
CA VAL A 99 -0.05 24.29 -2.81
C VAL A 99 1.01 25.08 -2.04
N THR A 100 1.24 24.73 -0.77
CA THR A 100 2.31 25.36 0.05
C THR A 100 3.70 25.10 -0.54
N GLY A 101 3.95 23.88 -1.04
CA GLY A 101 5.19 23.52 -1.72
C GLY A 101 5.35 24.29 -3.04
N ALA A 102 4.32 24.34 -3.87
CA ALA A 102 4.33 25.10 -5.12
C ALA A 102 4.58 26.59 -4.89
N ALA A 103 3.91 27.20 -3.91
CA ALA A 103 4.17 28.58 -3.53
C ALA A 103 5.62 28.81 -3.12
N SER A 104 6.23 27.88 -2.39
CA SER A 104 7.63 27.98 -1.97
C SER A 104 8.59 27.91 -3.17
N LEU A 105 8.33 27.04 -4.15
CA LEU A 105 9.13 26.94 -5.39
C LEU A 105 9.04 28.22 -6.23
N LEU A 106 7.84 28.77 -6.40
CA LEU A 106 7.64 30.02 -7.13
C LEU A 106 8.34 31.19 -6.42
N TRP A 107 8.27 31.23 -5.09
CA TRP A 107 8.93 32.27 -4.30
C TRP A 107 10.46 32.14 -4.33
N GLU A 108 11.00 30.92 -4.40
CA GLU A 108 12.45 30.70 -4.52
C GLU A 108 13.05 31.45 -5.73
N LYS A 109 12.29 31.61 -6.81
CA LYS A 109 12.72 32.36 -8.01
C LYS A 109 13.01 33.83 -7.72
N ASP A 110 12.19 34.47 -6.88
CA ASP A 110 12.39 35.86 -6.45
C ASP A 110 11.75 36.12 -5.08
N LEU A 111 12.61 36.17 -4.05
CA LEU A 111 12.22 36.41 -2.67
C LEU A 111 11.61 37.80 -2.41
N THR A 112 11.66 38.72 -3.38
CA THR A 112 11.08 40.07 -3.25
C THR A 112 9.61 40.14 -3.64
N LYS A 113 9.04 39.08 -4.23
CA LYS A 113 7.61 39.04 -4.57
C LYS A 113 6.75 38.98 -3.31
N SER A 114 5.55 39.55 -3.40
CA SER A 114 4.57 39.53 -2.32
C SER A 114 3.79 38.22 -2.27
N ASN A 115 3.12 37.98 -1.13
CA ASN A 115 2.18 36.86 -0.98
C ASN A 115 1.08 36.90 -2.04
N GLU A 116 0.59 38.09 -2.39
CA GLU A 116 -0.46 38.27 -3.38
C GLU A 116 0.02 37.89 -4.79
N PHE A 117 1.24 38.29 -5.16
CA PHE A 117 1.84 37.88 -6.44
C PHE A 117 1.83 36.35 -6.60
N ILE A 118 2.31 35.63 -5.58
CA ILE A 118 2.41 34.17 -5.62
C ILE A 118 1.02 33.52 -5.62
N ARG A 119 0.09 34.03 -4.81
CA ARG A 119 -1.30 33.55 -4.74
C ARG A 119 -2.01 33.64 -6.08
N VAL A 120 -1.97 34.82 -6.71
CA VAL A 120 -2.64 35.06 -8.00
C VAL A 120 -1.96 34.25 -9.09
N LEU A 121 -0.62 34.20 -9.13
CA LEU A 121 0.07 33.35 -10.12
C LEU A 121 -0.37 31.89 -10.04
N ILE A 122 -0.47 31.31 -8.83
CA ILE A 122 -0.94 29.92 -8.65
C ILE A 122 -2.38 29.75 -9.15
N ARG A 123 -3.25 30.72 -8.87
CA ARG A 123 -4.66 30.66 -9.28
C ARG A 123 -4.81 30.74 -10.80
N GLU A 124 -4.20 31.73 -11.44
CA GLU A 124 -4.32 31.96 -12.88
C GLU A 124 -3.61 30.89 -13.73
N SER A 125 -2.63 30.19 -13.15
CA SER A 125 -1.92 29.11 -13.85
C SER A 125 -2.56 27.73 -13.69
N ALA A 126 -3.60 27.61 -12.87
CA ALA A 126 -4.24 26.34 -12.58
C ALA A 126 -4.99 25.78 -13.81
N LYS A 127 -4.98 24.45 -13.97
CA LYS A 127 -5.71 23.74 -15.03
C LYS A 127 -7.21 23.72 -14.74
N ASP A 128 -8.04 23.85 -15.76
CA ASP A 128 -9.49 23.75 -15.59
C ASP A 128 -9.91 22.36 -15.09
N LEU A 129 -10.93 22.34 -14.22
CA LEU A 129 -11.49 21.10 -13.68
C LEU A 129 -12.87 20.81 -14.27
N GLU A 130 -13.10 19.54 -14.62
CA GLU A 130 -14.41 19.09 -15.11
C GLU A 130 -15.48 19.20 -14.01
N GLY A 131 -16.52 19.98 -14.26
CA GLY A 131 -17.68 20.08 -13.37
C GLY A 131 -17.61 21.17 -12.30
N THR A 132 -16.62 22.05 -12.34
CA THR A 132 -16.59 23.28 -11.52
C THR A 132 -15.82 24.39 -12.25
N ASP A 133 -16.36 25.61 -12.18
CA ASP A 133 -15.70 26.82 -12.70
C ASP A 133 -15.15 27.70 -11.56
N VAL A 134 -15.16 27.18 -10.32
CA VAL A 134 -14.80 27.97 -9.12
C VAL A 134 -13.29 28.00 -8.92
N CYS A 135 -12.61 26.88 -9.15
CA CYS A 135 -11.16 26.76 -8.98
C CYS A 135 -10.57 25.73 -9.93
N GLY A 136 -9.32 25.94 -10.35
CA GLY A 136 -8.56 24.97 -11.15
C GLY A 136 -7.64 24.06 -10.33
N LEU A 137 -7.10 23.03 -10.96
CA LEU A 137 -6.06 22.14 -10.42
C LEU A 137 -4.68 22.80 -10.49
N LEU A 138 -3.97 22.82 -9.37
CA LEU A 138 -2.61 23.32 -9.24
C LEU A 138 -1.68 22.77 -10.34
N ASP A 139 -1.00 23.67 -11.05
CA ASP A 139 0.05 23.35 -12.03
C ASP A 139 1.26 24.26 -11.84
N VAL A 140 2.25 23.79 -11.07
CA VAL A 140 3.48 24.53 -10.81
C VAL A 140 4.33 24.70 -12.08
N GLY A 141 4.27 23.75 -13.02
CA GLY A 141 5.07 23.81 -14.24
C GLY A 141 4.60 24.94 -15.15
N TYR A 142 3.28 25.09 -15.31
CA TYR A 142 2.71 26.21 -16.05
C TYR A 142 2.91 27.55 -15.31
N ALA A 143 2.79 27.56 -13.99
CA ALA A 143 3.08 28.74 -13.17
C ALA A 143 4.53 29.24 -13.35
N GLU A 144 5.51 28.33 -13.34
CA GLU A 144 6.92 28.66 -13.54
C GLU A 144 7.20 29.20 -14.95
N GLN A 145 6.60 28.59 -15.97
CA GLN A 145 6.71 29.04 -17.36
C GLN A 145 6.10 30.43 -17.56
N SER A 146 4.97 30.69 -16.91
CA SER A 146 4.23 31.94 -17.02
C SER A 146 4.76 33.05 -16.11
N TYR A 147 5.67 32.72 -15.18
CA TYR A 147 6.11 33.61 -14.11
C TYR A 147 6.62 34.98 -14.59
N ASP A 148 7.51 35.00 -15.60
CA ASP A 148 8.13 36.25 -16.02
C ASP A 148 7.14 37.15 -16.78
N ALA A 149 6.32 36.55 -17.64
CA ALA A 149 5.24 37.26 -18.34
C ALA A 149 4.17 37.78 -17.38
N PHE A 150 3.86 37.02 -16.33
CA PHE A 150 2.98 37.44 -15.25
C PHE A 150 3.61 38.60 -14.44
N ALA A 151 4.90 38.52 -14.13
CA ALA A 151 5.64 39.55 -13.40
C ALA A 151 5.69 40.91 -14.09
N GLU A 152 5.68 40.94 -15.43
CA GLU A 152 5.62 42.18 -16.20
C GLU A 152 4.24 42.87 -16.14
N GLN A 153 3.18 42.09 -15.93
CA GLN A 153 1.79 42.56 -16.00
C GLN A 153 1.14 42.74 -14.61
N PHE A 154 1.66 42.06 -13.59
CA PHE A 154 1.10 42.09 -12.25
C PHE A 154 1.17 43.48 -11.62
N VAL A 155 0.02 43.96 -11.15
CA VAL A 155 -0.11 45.21 -10.38
C VAL A 155 -0.60 44.88 -8.98
N GLU A 156 0.09 45.40 -7.98
CA GLU A 156 -0.20 45.11 -6.57
C GLU A 156 -1.46 45.85 -6.06
N GLY A 157 -2.18 45.24 -5.10
CA GLY A 157 -3.42 45.77 -4.50
C GLY A 157 -4.69 45.09 -5.03
N ASP A 158 -5.87 45.60 -4.70
CA ASP A 158 -7.16 44.96 -5.04
C ASP A 158 -7.37 44.72 -6.56
N ALA A 159 -6.69 45.50 -7.41
CA ALA A 159 -6.71 45.32 -8.86
C ALA A 159 -5.92 44.08 -9.34
N ALA A 160 -5.03 43.51 -8.51
CA ALA A 160 -4.22 42.31 -8.83
C ALA A 160 -5.10 41.11 -9.21
N LEU A 161 -6.24 40.97 -8.54
CA LEU A 161 -7.20 39.88 -8.76
C LEU A 161 -7.99 40.02 -10.07
N GLU A 162 -7.94 41.20 -10.72
CA GLU A 162 -8.66 41.51 -11.97
C GLU A 162 -7.74 41.66 -13.20
N THR A 163 -6.41 41.74 -13.03
CA THR A 163 -5.54 42.32 -14.10
C THR A 163 -4.39 41.45 -14.61
N ALA A 164 -4.15 40.25 -14.10
CA ALA A 164 -3.03 39.44 -14.56
C ALA A 164 -3.48 38.28 -15.47
N VAL A 165 -3.56 38.52 -16.79
CA VAL A 165 -4.02 37.50 -17.74
C VAL A 165 -2.82 36.90 -18.48
N ILE A 166 -2.22 35.90 -17.86
CA ILE A 166 -1.48 34.88 -18.62
C ILE A 166 -2.50 34.06 -19.42
N PRO A 167 -2.11 33.43 -20.54
CA PRO A 167 -3.04 32.59 -21.30
C PRO A 167 -3.64 31.50 -20.42
N ASP A 168 -4.90 31.13 -20.68
CA ASP A 168 -5.55 30.06 -19.93
C ASP A 168 -4.77 28.74 -20.06
N ASN A 169 -4.65 28.01 -18.96
CA ASN A 169 -4.05 26.69 -18.96
C ASN A 169 -5.00 25.65 -19.55
N THR A 170 -4.97 25.53 -20.87
CA THR A 170 -5.80 24.60 -21.64
C THR A 170 -5.35 23.13 -21.55
N GLU A 171 -4.33 22.81 -20.74
CA GLU A 171 -3.92 21.42 -20.54
C GLU A 171 -4.95 20.66 -19.72
N GLU A 172 -5.35 19.49 -20.22
CA GLU A 172 -6.21 18.59 -19.46
C GLU A 172 -5.53 18.13 -18.16
N PRO A 173 -6.26 18.10 -17.03
CA PRO A 173 -5.77 17.57 -15.77
C PRO A 173 -5.25 16.13 -15.91
N GLU A 174 -4.14 15.86 -15.23
CA GLU A 174 -3.60 14.51 -15.12
C GLU A 174 -4.59 13.60 -14.37
N ARG A 175 -4.98 12.51 -15.02
CA ARG A 175 -5.84 11.48 -14.40
C ARG A 175 -5.00 10.27 -14.03
N PHE A 176 -4.96 9.95 -12.75
CA PHE A 176 -4.30 8.78 -12.20
C PHE A 176 -5.26 7.59 -12.19
N THR A 177 -5.45 6.97 -13.36
CA THR A 177 -6.25 5.74 -13.52
C THR A 177 -5.51 4.46 -13.07
N ASN A 178 -4.23 4.59 -12.75
CA ASN A 178 -3.34 3.46 -12.47
C ASN A 178 -3.51 2.93 -11.04
N ILE A 179 -4.61 2.20 -10.80
CA ILE A 179 -4.40 0.91 -10.15
C ILE A 179 -3.65 0.08 -11.19
N ASN A 180 -2.36 -0.10 -10.99
CA ASN A 180 -1.55 -0.93 -11.87
C ASN A 180 -2.23 -2.31 -11.95
N THR A 181 -2.37 -2.92 -13.13
CA THR A 181 -3.06 -4.22 -13.29
C THR A 181 -2.46 -5.35 -12.43
N ASP A 182 -1.24 -5.18 -11.92
CA ASP A 182 -0.64 -6.10 -10.96
C ASP A 182 -1.09 -5.87 -9.51
N GLU A 183 -1.53 -4.66 -9.18
CA GLU A 183 -2.31 -4.34 -7.98
C GLU A 183 -3.79 -4.52 -8.25
N SER A 184 -4.19 -5.22 -9.32
CA SER A 184 -5.57 -5.62 -9.59
C SER A 184 -5.74 -7.16 -9.58
N TYR A 185 -4.64 -7.92 -9.68
CA TYR A 185 -4.62 -9.39 -9.57
C TYR A 185 -3.24 -9.93 -9.19
N VAL A 186 -3.16 -10.66 -8.07
CA VAL A 186 -1.98 -11.48 -7.71
C VAL A 186 -2.43 -12.90 -7.39
N GLU A 187 -1.58 -13.89 -7.65
CA GLU A 187 -1.73 -15.27 -7.19
C GLU A 187 -0.37 -15.94 -7.14
N GLY A 188 -0.15 -16.91 -6.26
CA GLY A 188 1.00 -17.81 -6.29
C GLY A 188 0.61 -19.11 -6.99
N ARG A 189 1.52 -19.71 -7.78
CA ARG A 189 1.28 -21.00 -8.46
C ARG A 189 2.53 -21.87 -8.56
N TRP A 190 3.43 -21.79 -7.58
CA TRP A 190 4.58 -22.71 -7.56
C TRP A 190 4.11 -24.15 -7.50
N LYS A 191 4.85 -25.05 -8.18
CA LYS A 191 4.49 -26.46 -8.15
C LYS A 191 4.85 -27.01 -6.78
N GLY A 192 4.12 -28.03 -6.33
CA GLY A 192 4.50 -28.77 -5.13
C GLY A 192 5.95 -29.31 -5.13
N SER A 193 6.57 -29.51 -6.30
CA SER A 193 8.00 -29.82 -6.41
C SER A 193 8.92 -28.66 -5.99
N ASP A 194 8.53 -27.42 -6.30
CA ASP A 194 9.31 -26.22 -6.02
C ASP A 194 9.26 -25.87 -4.53
N HIS A 195 8.07 -25.99 -3.92
CA HIS A 195 7.90 -25.92 -2.46
C HIS A 195 8.76 -26.95 -1.73
N LYS A 196 8.70 -28.22 -2.17
CA LYS A 196 9.54 -29.30 -1.62
C LYS A 196 11.03 -29.01 -1.79
N GLY A 197 11.42 -28.46 -2.94
CA GLY A 197 12.79 -28.05 -3.21
C GLY A 197 13.27 -26.91 -2.31
N ALA A 198 12.38 -25.99 -1.93
CA ALA A 198 12.70 -24.91 -1.00
C ALA A 198 12.96 -25.47 0.42
N VAL A 199 12.17 -26.46 0.85
CA VAL A 199 12.39 -27.19 2.11
C VAL A 199 13.70 -27.99 2.07
N ASP A 200 13.98 -28.70 0.97
CA ASP A 200 15.23 -29.46 0.83
C ASP A 200 16.47 -28.54 0.95
N LYS A 201 16.42 -27.37 0.32
CA LYS A 201 17.52 -26.40 0.35
C LYS A 201 17.61 -25.66 1.68
N GLY A 202 16.48 -25.20 2.22
CA GLY A 202 16.42 -24.45 3.48
C GLY A 202 16.73 -25.30 4.71
N SER A 203 16.50 -26.62 4.66
CA SER A 203 16.85 -27.54 5.75
C SER A 203 18.33 -27.96 5.75
N SER A 204 19.06 -27.68 4.67
CA SER A 204 20.46 -28.09 4.51
C SER A 204 21.33 -27.51 5.63
N GLY A 205 22.08 -28.37 6.32
CA GLY A 205 22.95 -27.97 7.43
C GLY A 205 22.23 -27.71 8.77
N LEU A 206 20.90 -27.80 8.84
CA LEU A 206 20.16 -27.60 10.10
C LEU A 206 20.06 -28.88 10.96
N GLY A 207 20.41 -30.05 10.43
CA GLY A 207 20.50 -31.30 11.19
C GLY A 207 19.17 -31.97 11.52
N PHE A 208 18.10 -31.67 10.78
CA PHE A 208 16.84 -32.41 10.86
C PHE A 208 17.01 -33.85 10.33
N SER A 209 16.25 -34.79 10.90
CA SER A 209 16.16 -36.14 10.33
C SER A 209 15.34 -36.14 9.04
N SER A 210 15.62 -37.08 8.14
CA SER A 210 14.86 -37.24 6.90
C SER A 210 13.37 -37.50 7.15
N ALA A 211 13.02 -38.14 8.27
CA ALA A 211 11.63 -38.37 8.67
C ALA A 211 10.90 -37.05 8.97
N VAL A 212 11.53 -36.12 9.70
CA VAL A 212 10.95 -34.80 9.99
C VAL A 212 10.77 -33.99 8.71
N ILE A 213 11.81 -33.92 7.87
CA ILE A 213 11.74 -33.19 6.60
C ILE A 213 10.69 -33.78 5.67
N SER A 214 10.52 -35.11 5.67
CA SER A 214 9.45 -35.76 4.92
C SER A 214 8.06 -35.28 5.34
N ILE A 215 7.82 -35.10 6.65
CA ILE A 215 6.54 -34.60 7.17
C ILE A 215 6.33 -33.12 6.84
N VAL A 216 7.36 -32.28 6.99
CA VAL A 216 7.30 -30.87 6.59
C VAL A 216 6.93 -30.76 5.11
N LYS A 217 7.65 -31.48 4.24
CA LYS A 217 7.39 -31.53 2.80
C LYS A 217 6.00 -32.05 2.45
N GLN A 218 5.44 -32.94 3.28
CA GLN A 218 4.07 -33.40 3.11
C GLN A 218 3.07 -32.27 3.38
N GLY A 219 3.28 -31.51 4.45
CA GLY A 219 2.49 -30.32 4.78
C GLY A 219 2.59 -29.24 3.71
N THR A 220 3.78 -29.00 3.14
CA THR A 220 3.99 -27.94 2.14
C THR A 220 3.30 -28.17 0.81
N VAL A 221 2.86 -29.40 0.52
CA VAL A 221 2.08 -29.69 -0.69
C VAL A 221 0.63 -30.05 -0.39
N TYR A 222 0.24 -30.03 0.87
CA TYR A 222 -1.13 -30.35 1.25
C TYR A 222 -2.14 -29.31 0.73
N PRO A 223 -1.86 -27.99 0.78
CA PRO A 223 -2.81 -27.01 0.25
C PRO A 223 -3.03 -27.10 -1.27
N ASP A 224 -2.05 -27.60 -2.03
CA ASP A 224 -2.14 -27.84 -3.49
C ASP A 224 -2.92 -29.09 -3.88
N GLN A 225 -3.03 -30.07 -2.98
CA GLN A 225 -3.69 -31.33 -3.28
C GLN A 225 -5.20 -31.09 -3.43
N ASN A 226 -5.90 -32.00 -4.13
CA ASN A 226 -7.35 -31.95 -4.38
C ASN A 226 -8.19 -32.19 -3.11
N VAL A 227 -7.84 -31.49 -2.04
CA VAL A 227 -8.56 -31.27 -0.79
C VAL A 227 -9.24 -29.91 -0.88
N ASP A 228 -10.08 -29.56 0.11
CA ASP A 228 -10.90 -28.35 0.08
C ASP A 228 -10.07 -27.06 -0.20
N TRP A 229 -8.77 -27.05 0.08
CA TRP A 229 -7.88 -25.88 0.00
C TRP A 229 -7.34 -25.54 -1.39
N SER A 230 -7.45 -26.42 -2.39
CA SER A 230 -6.66 -26.37 -3.63
C SER A 230 -7.00 -25.23 -4.60
N LYS A 231 -8.06 -24.47 -4.32
CA LYS A 231 -8.58 -23.45 -5.22
C LYS A 231 -8.27 -22.10 -4.63
N GLY A 232 -7.26 -21.42 -5.15
CA GLY A 232 -6.90 -20.06 -4.72
C GLY A 232 -8.05 -19.05 -4.82
N GLU A 233 -9.05 -19.27 -5.70
CA GLU A 233 -10.29 -18.48 -5.73
C GLU A 233 -11.05 -18.48 -4.40
N TYR A 234 -11.01 -19.63 -3.70
CA TYR A 234 -11.78 -19.89 -2.50
C TYR A 234 -10.92 -19.94 -1.24
N HIS A 235 -9.61 -20.13 -1.39
CA HIS A 235 -8.66 -20.23 -0.30
C HIS A 235 -7.42 -19.37 -0.57
N PRO A 236 -7.60 -18.06 -0.79
CA PRO A 236 -6.51 -17.15 -1.13
C PRO A 236 -5.38 -17.16 -0.09
N TRP A 237 -5.69 -17.40 1.19
CA TRP A 237 -4.71 -17.50 2.29
C TRP A 237 -3.68 -18.63 2.14
N TRP A 238 -3.98 -19.66 1.35
CA TRP A 238 -3.00 -20.69 1.01
C TRP A 238 -2.23 -20.39 -0.28
N HIS A 239 -2.84 -19.68 -1.23
CA HIS A 239 -2.40 -19.64 -2.64
C HIS A 239 -2.02 -18.26 -3.18
N GLY A 240 -1.86 -17.25 -2.34
CA GLY A 240 -1.41 -15.95 -2.83
C GLY A 240 -2.46 -15.12 -3.59
N ARG A 241 -3.72 -15.59 -3.70
CA ARG A 241 -4.68 -14.98 -4.65
C ARG A 241 -5.35 -13.72 -4.11
N TRP A 242 -5.39 -12.67 -4.92
CA TRP A 242 -6.16 -11.47 -4.71
C TRP A 242 -6.57 -10.89 -6.06
N GLU A 243 -7.80 -10.38 -6.19
CA GLU A 243 -8.33 -9.83 -7.44
C GLU A 243 -9.30 -8.68 -7.18
N THR A 244 -9.16 -7.57 -7.90
CA THR A 244 -10.18 -6.51 -7.97
C THR A 244 -11.18 -6.84 -9.07
N THR A 245 -12.27 -7.50 -8.71
CA THR A 245 -13.44 -7.61 -9.60
C THR A 245 -14.51 -6.61 -9.18
N THR A 246 -15.19 -5.97 -10.13
CA THR A 246 -16.48 -5.28 -9.89
C THR A 246 -17.65 -6.26 -9.77
N THR A 247 -17.41 -7.53 -10.11
CA THR A 247 -18.40 -8.59 -10.03
C THR A 247 -18.18 -9.36 -8.73
N THR A 248 -19.18 -9.34 -7.86
CA THR A 248 -19.25 -10.17 -6.66
C THR A 248 -18.90 -11.61 -7.01
N VAL A 249 -17.77 -12.12 -6.49
CA VAL A 249 -17.40 -13.53 -6.65
C VAL A 249 -18.40 -14.35 -5.85
N LYS A 250 -19.54 -14.68 -6.48
CA LYS A 250 -20.60 -15.53 -5.93
C LYS A 250 -20.04 -16.95 -5.81
N ARG A 251 -19.34 -17.27 -4.71
CA ARG A 251 -19.16 -18.66 -4.23
C ARG A 251 -18.44 -18.86 -2.90
N MET A 252 -18.00 -17.81 -2.22
CA MET A 252 -17.66 -17.91 -0.78
C MET A 252 -18.93 -17.68 0.06
N LYS A 253 -19.01 -18.24 1.27
CA LYS A 253 -20.14 -17.99 2.20
C LYS A 253 -20.29 -16.50 2.58
N HIS A 254 -19.31 -15.67 2.20
CA HIS A 254 -19.27 -14.23 2.36
C HIS A 254 -18.91 -13.57 1.01
N THR A 255 -19.64 -12.53 0.63
CA THR A 255 -19.36 -11.72 -0.56
C THR A 255 -18.51 -10.52 -0.18
N ARG A 256 -17.19 -10.60 -0.37
CA ARG A 256 -16.25 -9.49 -0.15
C ARG A 256 -15.44 -9.26 -1.42
N LEU A 257 -15.41 -8.01 -1.88
CA LEU A 257 -14.54 -7.57 -2.97
C LEU A 257 -13.16 -7.24 -2.37
N ASN A 258 -12.08 -7.50 -3.11
CA ASN A 258 -10.71 -7.05 -2.79
C ASN A 258 -10.12 -7.58 -1.46
N TRP A 259 -10.26 -8.87 -1.17
CA TRP A 259 -9.84 -9.46 0.12
C TRP A 259 -8.32 -9.68 0.21
N ASP A 260 -7.59 -8.67 0.68
CA ASP A 260 -6.13 -8.67 0.83
C ASP A 260 -5.70 -9.54 2.03
N VAL A 261 -4.99 -10.65 1.76
CA VAL A 261 -4.58 -11.62 2.79
C VAL A 261 -3.16 -11.36 3.24
N ASN A 262 -2.97 -11.12 4.53
CA ASN A 262 -1.65 -10.98 5.13
C ASN A 262 -0.98 -12.35 5.39
N TYR A 263 -0.13 -12.80 4.47
CA TYR A 263 0.55 -14.10 4.57
C TYR A 263 1.55 -14.21 5.73
N VAL A 264 2.07 -13.09 6.24
CA VAL A 264 2.93 -13.09 7.42
C VAL A 264 2.10 -13.42 8.67
N ALA A 265 0.91 -12.83 8.78
CA ALA A 265 -0.01 -13.15 9.87
C ALA A 265 -0.53 -14.60 9.78
N VAL A 266 -0.75 -15.12 8.56
CA VAL A 266 -1.11 -16.54 8.35
C VAL A 266 0.05 -17.47 8.78
N LEU A 267 1.30 -17.14 8.44
CA LEU A 267 2.49 -17.86 8.90
C LEU A 267 2.54 -17.94 10.43
N GLU A 268 2.37 -16.80 11.10
CA GLU A 268 2.39 -16.72 12.56
C GLU A 268 1.26 -17.54 13.20
N MET A 269 0.03 -17.35 12.74
CA MET A 269 -1.12 -18.11 13.23
C MET A 269 -0.96 -19.62 13.08
N VAL A 270 -0.53 -20.08 11.89
CA VAL A 270 -0.40 -21.52 11.64
C VAL A 270 0.73 -22.12 12.47
N THR A 271 1.83 -21.39 12.69
CA THR A 271 2.94 -21.89 13.50
C THR A 271 2.65 -21.86 15.00
N GLU A 272 1.94 -20.86 15.53
CA GLU A 272 1.39 -20.85 16.89
C GLU A 272 0.53 -22.10 17.17
N ILE A 273 -0.40 -22.40 16.26
CA ILE A 273 -1.24 -23.59 16.34
C ILE A 273 -0.41 -24.87 16.19
N ALA A 274 0.66 -24.85 15.38
CA ALA A 274 1.55 -25.98 15.19
C ALA A 274 2.27 -26.37 16.48
N TYR A 275 2.71 -25.41 17.29
CA TYR A 275 3.35 -25.67 18.58
C TYR A 275 2.41 -26.32 19.60
N GLU A 276 1.12 -26.06 19.48
CA GLU A 276 0.09 -26.78 20.21
C GLU A 276 -0.33 -28.10 19.56
N GLY A 277 0.40 -28.54 18.53
CA GLY A 277 0.15 -29.76 17.79
C GLY A 277 -1.22 -29.75 17.12
N GLY A 278 -1.65 -28.62 16.58
CA GLY A 278 -2.95 -28.47 15.93
C GLY A 278 -4.12 -28.20 16.88
N GLU A 279 -3.87 -27.98 18.17
CA GLU A 279 -4.90 -27.58 19.12
C GLU A 279 -5.15 -26.07 19.03
N ILE A 280 -6.39 -25.70 18.74
CA ILE A 280 -6.82 -24.31 18.60
C ILE A 280 -7.46 -23.87 19.91
N ARG A 281 -6.82 -22.91 20.59
CA ARG A 281 -7.31 -22.37 21.86
C ARG A 281 -8.65 -21.65 21.64
N SER A 282 -9.63 -21.88 22.50
CA SER A 282 -10.98 -21.32 22.37
C SER A 282 -11.01 -19.79 22.47
N TYR A 283 -10.04 -19.22 23.18
CA TYR A 283 -9.87 -17.79 23.43
C TYR A 283 -8.87 -17.12 22.49
N MET A 284 -8.28 -17.86 21.55
CA MET A 284 -7.47 -17.27 20.49
C MET A 284 -8.39 -16.47 19.57
N THR A 285 -7.95 -15.27 19.21
CA THR A 285 -8.67 -14.29 18.39
C THR A 285 -7.72 -13.70 17.35
N TYR A 286 -8.26 -12.99 16.36
CA TYR A 286 -7.46 -12.47 15.23
C TYR A 286 -6.45 -11.40 15.66
N ASP A 287 -6.73 -10.67 16.74
CA ASP A 287 -5.89 -9.61 17.32
C ASP A 287 -4.59 -10.11 17.97
N TRP A 288 -4.40 -11.43 18.07
CA TRP A 288 -3.13 -12.03 18.47
C TRP A 288 -2.07 -11.98 17.37
N PHE A 289 -2.48 -11.75 16.13
CA PHE A 289 -1.62 -11.82 14.95
C PHE A 289 -1.66 -10.45 14.26
N ASP A 290 -0.56 -9.72 14.32
CA ASP A 290 -0.53 -8.34 13.85
C ASP A 290 -0.85 -8.25 12.34
N GLY A 291 -1.79 -7.38 12.00
CA GLY A 291 -2.25 -7.22 10.62
C GLY A 291 -3.09 -8.39 10.07
N MET A 292 -3.59 -9.30 10.92
CA MET A 292 -4.56 -10.32 10.54
C MET A 292 -5.97 -9.74 10.34
N ASP A 293 -6.58 -10.03 9.20
CA ASP A 293 -7.98 -9.70 8.93
C ASP A 293 -8.93 -10.70 9.65
N PRO A 294 -10.02 -10.24 10.30
CA PRO A 294 -10.92 -11.10 11.06
C PRO A 294 -11.56 -12.24 10.24
N ASP A 295 -11.88 -11.98 8.97
CA ASP A 295 -12.46 -12.99 8.11
C ASP A 295 -11.37 -13.99 7.70
N THR A 296 -10.17 -13.52 7.35
CA THR A 296 -9.04 -14.41 7.01
C THR A 296 -8.72 -15.34 8.17
N TYR A 297 -8.68 -14.79 9.39
CA TYR A 297 -8.54 -15.57 10.62
C TYR A 297 -9.62 -16.66 10.73
N ALA A 298 -10.89 -16.29 10.51
CA ALA A 298 -12.00 -17.23 10.64
C ALA A 298 -11.90 -18.38 9.63
N GLU A 299 -11.53 -18.10 8.39
CA GLU A 299 -11.39 -19.11 7.35
C GLU A 299 -10.17 -20.03 7.57
N VAL A 300 -9.00 -19.47 7.88
CA VAL A 300 -7.80 -20.27 8.24
C VAL A 300 -8.10 -21.15 9.45
N LYS A 301 -8.80 -20.62 10.47
CA LYS A 301 -9.22 -21.38 11.65
C LYS A 301 -10.14 -22.54 11.26
N ASN A 302 -11.13 -22.30 10.41
CA ASN A 302 -12.06 -23.33 9.94
C ASN A 302 -11.32 -24.46 9.20
N ASP A 303 -10.40 -24.10 8.31
CA ASP A 303 -9.55 -25.04 7.60
C ASP A 303 -8.77 -25.93 8.57
N LEU A 304 -8.11 -25.32 9.56
CA LEU A 304 -7.33 -26.06 10.54
C LEU A 304 -8.19 -26.95 11.46
N ILE A 305 -9.42 -26.54 11.80
CA ILE A 305 -10.39 -27.40 12.50
C ILE A 305 -10.74 -28.63 11.67
N VAL A 306 -10.98 -28.46 10.36
CA VAL A 306 -11.28 -29.57 9.46
C VAL A 306 -10.06 -30.50 9.32
N LEU A 307 -8.86 -29.94 9.16
CA LEU A 307 -7.61 -30.71 9.09
C LEU A 307 -7.36 -31.50 10.39
N LYS A 308 -7.69 -30.94 11.56
CA LYS A 308 -7.55 -31.63 12.84
C LYS A 308 -8.27 -32.98 12.86
N GLY A 309 -9.46 -33.04 12.28
CA GLY A 309 -10.22 -34.29 12.11
C GLY A 309 -9.66 -35.26 11.05
N LYS A 310 -8.71 -34.81 10.22
CA LYS A 310 -8.12 -35.56 9.11
C LYS A 310 -6.68 -36.03 9.38
N PHE A 311 -5.99 -35.58 10.43
CA PHE A 311 -4.58 -35.94 10.67
C PHE A 311 -4.30 -37.45 10.68
N GLY A 312 -5.20 -38.28 11.21
CA GLY A 312 -5.03 -39.74 11.19
C GLY A 312 -5.09 -40.38 9.80
N LYS A 313 -5.58 -39.66 8.79
CA LYS A 313 -5.58 -40.08 7.37
C LYS A 313 -4.38 -39.51 6.60
N VAL A 314 -3.86 -38.37 7.06
CA VAL A 314 -2.79 -37.65 6.36
C VAL A 314 -1.42 -38.09 6.89
N LEU A 315 -1.26 -38.27 8.20
CA LEU A 315 0.00 -38.67 8.81
C LEU A 315 0.04 -40.19 9.03
N SER A 316 1.17 -40.82 8.75
CA SER A 316 1.42 -42.22 9.10
C SER A 316 1.36 -42.47 10.62
N GLU A 317 1.84 -41.49 11.41
CA GLU A 317 1.74 -41.48 12.86
C GLU A 317 1.21 -40.13 13.34
N ASN A 318 0.04 -40.13 13.98
CA ASN A 318 -0.64 -38.92 14.42
C ASN A 318 -0.20 -38.47 15.84
N THR A 319 1.05 -38.02 15.96
CA THR A 319 1.63 -37.48 17.21
C THR A 319 1.58 -35.95 17.25
N LYS A 320 1.68 -35.33 18.46
CA LYS A 320 1.77 -33.86 18.60
C LYS A 320 2.92 -33.29 17.75
N ALA A 321 4.07 -33.96 17.78
CA ALA A 321 5.26 -33.56 17.02
C ALA A 321 5.03 -33.65 15.50
N ASN A 322 4.44 -34.73 15.00
CA ASN A 322 4.21 -34.87 13.56
C ASN A 322 3.17 -33.87 13.05
N ARG A 323 2.14 -33.54 13.84
CA ARG A 323 1.21 -32.45 13.53
C ARG A 323 1.91 -31.10 13.48
N LYS A 324 2.83 -30.82 14.42
CA LYS A 324 3.65 -29.59 14.41
C LYS A 324 4.45 -29.45 13.12
N TYR A 325 5.19 -30.49 12.73
CA TYR A 325 6.00 -30.47 11.51
C TYR A 325 5.16 -30.31 10.25
N PHE A 326 4.01 -30.99 10.21
CA PHE A 326 3.09 -30.90 9.10
C PHE A 326 2.51 -29.49 8.94
N LEU A 327 2.06 -28.88 10.04
CA LEU A 327 1.50 -27.53 10.03
C LEU A 327 2.56 -26.47 9.69
N HIS A 328 3.81 -26.62 10.14
CA HIS A 328 4.91 -25.79 9.63
C HIS A 328 5.07 -25.92 8.12
N GLY A 329 4.89 -27.14 7.57
CA GLY A 329 4.82 -27.34 6.13
C GLY A 329 3.72 -26.50 5.47
N CYS A 330 2.51 -26.48 6.01
CA CYS A 330 1.41 -25.66 5.49
C CYS A 330 1.69 -24.16 5.60
N ALA A 331 2.30 -23.70 6.69
CA ALA A 331 2.73 -22.31 6.85
C ALA A 331 3.80 -21.91 5.83
N ILE A 332 4.77 -22.80 5.59
CA ILE A 332 5.79 -22.63 4.55
C ILE A 332 5.14 -22.52 3.18
N HIS A 333 4.12 -23.32 2.86
CA HIS A 333 3.39 -23.22 1.59
C HIS A 333 2.82 -21.80 1.40
N SER A 334 2.01 -21.35 2.36
CA SER A 334 1.36 -20.03 2.33
C SER A 334 2.35 -18.89 2.09
N ILE A 335 3.47 -18.85 2.84
CA ILE A 335 4.45 -17.77 2.67
C ILE A 335 5.31 -17.93 1.42
N THR A 336 5.60 -19.16 0.98
CA THR A 336 6.42 -19.36 -0.24
C THR A 336 5.67 -18.97 -1.50
N ASP A 337 4.35 -19.14 -1.52
CA ASP A 337 3.50 -18.69 -2.62
C ASP A 337 3.46 -17.16 -2.79
N ALA A 338 3.63 -16.41 -1.71
CA ALA A 338 3.77 -14.95 -1.78
C ALA A 338 4.98 -14.51 -2.63
N PHE A 339 6.04 -15.34 -2.71
CA PHE A 339 7.20 -15.09 -3.57
C PHE A 339 6.98 -15.51 -5.04
N ALA A 340 5.92 -16.26 -5.32
CA ALA A 340 5.52 -16.69 -6.65
C ALA A 340 4.54 -15.71 -7.33
N HIS A 341 4.09 -14.66 -6.64
CA HIS A 341 3.10 -13.71 -7.16
C HIS A 341 3.43 -13.16 -8.56
N SER A 342 2.41 -13.14 -9.43
CA SER A 342 2.43 -12.32 -10.64
C SER A 342 2.64 -10.85 -10.30
N THR A 343 3.43 -10.11 -11.08
CA THR A 343 3.81 -8.71 -10.81
C THR A 343 4.61 -8.10 -11.96
N THR A 344 4.83 -6.79 -11.99
CA THR A 344 5.72 -6.13 -12.96
C THR A 344 7.13 -5.89 -12.44
N ARG A 345 8.10 -5.86 -13.34
CA ARG A 345 9.47 -5.36 -13.13
C ARG A 345 9.50 -3.82 -13.05
N PRO A 346 10.64 -3.22 -12.66
CA PRO A 346 10.81 -1.76 -12.74
C PRO A 346 10.67 -1.19 -14.15
N ASP A 347 10.99 -1.98 -15.18
CA ASP A 347 10.88 -1.60 -16.59
C ASP A 347 9.47 -1.78 -17.18
N GLY A 348 8.46 -2.12 -16.37
CA GLY A 348 7.08 -2.35 -16.81
C GLY A 348 6.82 -3.74 -17.40
N THR A 349 7.83 -4.62 -17.46
CA THR A 349 7.63 -6.00 -17.96
C THR A 349 6.80 -6.81 -16.96
N ARG A 350 5.65 -7.31 -17.41
CA ARG A 350 4.78 -8.17 -16.60
C ARG A 350 5.37 -9.57 -16.41
N ILE A 351 5.37 -10.04 -15.18
CA ILE A 351 5.69 -11.39 -14.74
C ILE A 351 4.37 -12.06 -14.40
N ALA A 352 3.94 -13.00 -15.23
CA ALA A 352 2.63 -13.62 -15.13
C ALA A 352 2.70 -15.15 -15.14
N HIS A 353 1.64 -15.78 -14.65
CA HIS A 353 1.44 -17.24 -14.75
C HIS A 353 0.95 -17.67 -16.14
N THR A 354 0.40 -16.73 -16.92
CA THR A 354 -0.17 -16.96 -18.25
C THR A 354 0.30 -15.87 -19.22
N GLY A 355 0.38 -16.20 -20.52
CA GLY A 355 0.93 -15.32 -21.56
C GLY A 355 2.43 -15.52 -21.78
N GLU A 356 2.97 -14.99 -22.87
CA GLU A 356 4.41 -15.07 -23.18
C GLU A 356 5.13 -13.78 -22.76
N PRO A 357 6.21 -13.88 -21.95
CA PRO A 357 6.81 -15.13 -21.48
C PRO A 357 6.18 -15.66 -20.17
N LYS A 358 5.90 -16.97 -20.10
CA LYS A 358 5.29 -17.67 -18.93
C LYS A 358 6.29 -17.89 -17.79
N GLN A 359 6.40 -16.99 -16.82
CA GLN A 359 7.60 -17.03 -15.96
C GLN A 359 7.41 -16.75 -14.48
N ALA A 360 6.23 -16.38 -13.97
CA ALA A 360 6.06 -16.22 -12.52
C ALA A 360 6.41 -17.51 -11.74
N ASP A 361 6.09 -18.66 -12.34
CA ASP A 361 6.31 -20.00 -11.75
C ASP A 361 7.69 -20.59 -12.08
N ASP A 362 8.47 -19.96 -12.97
CA ASP A 362 9.76 -20.48 -13.39
C ASP A 362 10.86 -20.01 -12.43
N ILE A 363 11.21 -20.88 -11.49
CA ILE A 363 12.25 -20.67 -10.49
C ILE A 363 13.66 -20.48 -11.10
N THR A 364 13.86 -20.83 -12.37
CA THR A 364 15.13 -20.59 -13.07
C THR A 364 15.18 -19.20 -13.69
N TYR A 365 14.04 -18.73 -14.18
CA TYR A 365 13.94 -17.44 -14.84
C TYR A 365 13.95 -16.26 -13.86
N TYR A 366 13.30 -16.41 -12.69
CA TYR A 366 13.34 -15.43 -11.59
C TYR A 366 13.99 -16.01 -10.33
N SER A 367 15.21 -16.53 -10.48
CA SER A 367 15.92 -17.25 -9.40
C SER A 367 16.10 -16.46 -8.10
N GLY A 368 16.12 -15.12 -8.15
CA GLY A 368 16.18 -14.27 -6.97
C GLY A 368 15.00 -14.44 -6.01
N ARG A 369 13.78 -14.60 -6.54
CA ARG A 369 12.55 -14.83 -5.74
C ARG A 369 12.59 -16.18 -5.05
N TYR A 370 12.97 -17.20 -5.79
CA TYR A 370 13.07 -18.55 -5.26
C TYR A 370 14.19 -18.67 -4.22
N LYS A 371 15.33 -18.00 -4.43
CA LYS A 371 16.39 -17.89 -3.40
C LYS A 371 15.89 -17.22 -2.13
N MET A 372 15.08 -16.16 -2.25
CA MET A 372 14.49 -15.48 -1.09
C MET A 372 13.54 -16.41 -0.33
N ALA A 373 12.67 -17.13 -1.05
CA ALA A 373 11.83 -18.16 -0.45
C ALA A 373 12.66 -19.24 0.27
N ILE A 374 13.76 -19.72 -0.34
CA ILE A 374 14.68 -20.68 0.31
C ILE A 374 15.23 -20.11 1.61
N TYR A 375 15.65 -18.84 1.64
CA TYR A 375 16.15 -18.19 2.86
C TYR A 375 15.06 -17.99 3.91
N THR A 376 13.84 -17.65 3.50
CA THR A 376 12.69 -17.59 4.41
C THR A 376 12.43 -18.96 5.04
N VAL A 377 12.43 -20.03 4.22
CA VAL A 377 12.28 -21.41 4.71
C VAL A 377 13.44 -21.80 5.63
N GLU A 378 14.68 -21.41 5.32
CA GLU A 378 15.84 -21.62 6.18
C GLU A 378 15.64 -21.00 7.57
N ASN A 379 15.11 -19.77 7.64
CA ASN A 379 14.84 -19.08 8.90
C ASN A 379 13.69 -19.75 9.67
N ILE A 380 12.56 -20.04 9.02
CA ILE A 380 11.42 -20.76 9.62
C ILE A 380 11.86 -22.11 10.21
N LEU A 381 12.71 -22.85 9.50
CA LEU A 381 13.20 -24.15 9.98
C LEU A 381 14.21 -24.00 11.14
N LYS A 382 14.94 -22.89 11.24
CA LYS A 382 15.75 -22.59 12.43
C LYS A 382 14.86 -22.30 13.62
N GLU A 383 13.80 -21.51 13.46
CA GLU A 383 12.85 -21.24 14.55
C GLU A 383 12.14 -22.52 14.99
N LEU A 384 11.72 -23.37 14.04
CA LEU A 384 11.18 -24.70 14.32
C LEU A 384 12.13 -25.55 15.18
N LYS A 385 13.44 -25.50 14.90
CA LYS A 385 14.46 -26.25 15.67
C LYS A 385 14.65 -25.67 17.07
N ASN A 386 14.48 -24.36 17.21
CA ASN A 386 14.63 -23.64 18.47
C ASN A 386 13.34 -23.59 19.30
N GLU A 387 12.26 -24.18 18.81
CA GLU A 387 10.92 -24.13 19.39
C GLU A 387 10.38 -22.69 19.51
N ILE A 388 10.63 -21.87 18.49
CA ILE A 388 10.19 -20.47 18.36
C ILE A 388 9.12 -20.38 17.25
N ILE A 389 8.09 -19.56 17.48
CA ILE A 389 7.03 -19.26 16.51
C ILE A 389 7.61 -18.43 15.37
N SER A 390 7.25 -18.77 14.14
CA SER A 390 7.72 -18.04 12.96
C SER A 390 6.82 -16.86 12.64
N ASP A 391 7.42 -15.75 12.25
CA ASP A 391 6.71 -14.50 12.03
C ASP A 391 7.36 -13.65 10.92
N GLY A 392 7.09 -12.34 10.91
CA GLY A 392 7.67 -11.41 9.94
C GLY A 392 9.20 -11.28 10.01
N ASP A 393 9.86 -11.60 11.12
CA ASP A 393 11.31 -11.49 11.21
C ASP A 393 12.01 -12.53 10.33
N ASP A 394 11.43 -13.73 10.19
CA ASP A 394 11.94 -14.78 9.30
C ASP A 394 12.02 -14.31 7.85
N VAL A 395 10.97 -13.61 7.41
CA VAL A 395 10.87 -13.02 6.07
C VAL A 395 11.84 -11.84 5.97
N LEU A 396 11.85 -10.93 6.95
CA LEU A 396 12.72 -9.75 6.94
C LEU A 396 14.21 -10.13 6.89
N ARG A 397 14.64 -11.15 7.65
CA ARG A 397 16.01 -11.69 7.60
C ARG A 397 16.38 -12.20 6.22
N ALA A 398 15.47 -12.90 5.55
CA ALA A 398 15.69 -13.39 4.18
C ALA A 398 15.83 -12.24 3.17
N VAL A 399 14.98 -11.22 3.29
CA VAL A 399 15.04 -10.01 2.45
C VAL A 399 16.36 -9.29 2.64
N LYS A 400 16.75 -9.01 3.89
CA LYS A 400 18.01 -8.36 4.24
C LYS A 400 19.20 -9.10 3.63
N LYS A 401 19.26 -10.42 3.83
CA LYS A 401 20.34 -11.27 3.29
C LYS A 401 20.47 -11.12 1.79
N LYS A 402 19.37 -11.14 1.04
CA LYS A 402 19.43 -11.05 -0.43
C LYS A 402 19.84 -9.65 -0.92
N CYS A 403 19.38 -8.59 -0.26
CA CYS A 403 19.84 -7.23 -0.58
C CYS A 403 21.34 -7.03 -0.31
N LEU A 404 21.90 -7.70 0.70
CA LEU A 404 23.35 -7.70 0.97
C LEU A 404 24.16 -8.42 -0.12
N GLU A 405 23.56 -9.36 -0.84
CA GLU A 405 24.19 -10.04 -1.98
C GLU A 405 24.16 -9.19 -3.29
N GLY A 406 23.57 -7.99 -3.27
CA GLY A 406 23.60 -7.04 -4.40
C GLY A 406 22.68 -7.36 -5.58
N ASP A 407 21.77 -8.31 -5.44
CA ASP A 407 21.01 -8.92 -6.54
C ASP A 407 19.50 -8.93 -6.27
N VAL A 408 18.92 -7.74 -6.08
CA VAL A 408 17.45 -7.59 -6.00
C VAL A 408 16.96 -6.40 -6.81
N LYS A 409 16.35 -6.69 -7.96
CA LYS A 409 15.60 -5.74 -8.78
C LYS A 409 14.28 -6.34 -9.27
N PHE A 410 13.47 -6.84 -8.35
CA PHE A 410 12.15 -7.39 -8.67
C PHE A 410 11.14 -6.95 -7.63
N LYS A 411 9.88 -6.73 -8.06
CA LYS A 411 8.74 -6.44 -7.18
C LYS A 411 8.24 -7.78 -6.60
N ILE A 412 8.03 -7.85 -5.28
CA ILE A 412 7.30 -8.93 -4.60
C ILE A 412 6.10 -8.29 -3.90
N LEU A 413 4.97 -8.30 -4.60
CA LEU A 413 3.79 -7.57 -4.16
C LEU A 413 3.41 -7.91 -2.73
N LYS A 414 3.11 -6.84 -1.98
CA LYS A 414 2.52 -6.87 -0.65
C LYS A 414 3.40 -7.41 0.49
N ILE A 415 4.62 -7.90 0.22
CA ILE A 415 5.55 -8.29 1.31
C ILE A 415 5.87 -7.12 2.25
N LYS A 416 6.12 -5.92 1.73
CA LYS A 416 6.38 -4.72 2.55
C LYS A 416 5.17 -4.36 3.42
N PRO A 417 3.95 -4.16 2.87
CA PRO A 417 2.80 -3.83 3.72
C PRO A 417 2.45 -4.96 4.71
N TYR A 418 2.63 -6.24 4.37
CA TYR A 418 2.44 -7.33 5.34
C TYR A 418 3.44 -7.24 6.50
N LEU A 419 4.72 -7.04 6.21
CA LEU A 419 5.74 -6.86 7.25
C LEU A 419 5.48 -5.62 8.11
N ASN A 420 5.16 -4.49 7.48
CA ASN A 420 4.82 -3.27 8.21
C ASN A 420 3.60 -3.45 9.11
N ALA A 421 2.58 -4.18 8.65
CA ALA A 421 1.38 -4.47 9.44
C ALA A 421 1.67 -5.41 10.62
N ASN A 422 2.77 -6.18 10.55
CA ASN A 422 3.30 -7.03 11.63
C ASN A 422 4.38 -6.31 12.47
N GLY A 423 4.47 -4.97 12.41
CA GLY A 423 5.43 -4.20 13.22
C GLY A 423 6.87 -4.16 12.68
N TYR A 424 7.12 -4.71 11.49
CA TYR A 424 8.47 -4.77 10.88
C TYR A 424 8.69 -3.63 9.89
N TYR A 425 9.38 -2.56 10.31
CA TYR A 425 9.71 -1.41 9.47
C TYR A 425 11.18 -1.42 9.06
N HIS A 426 11.47 -1.48 7.75
CA HIS A 426 12.85 -1.39 7.26
C HIS A 426 12.94 -0.88 5.82
N SER A 427 13.87 0.04 5.57
CA SER A 427 14.16 0.62 4.24
C SER A 427 14.61 -0.40 3.18
N VAL A 428 15.05 -1.60 3.58
CA VAL A 428 15.49 -2.64 2.64
C VAL A 428 14.29 -3.23 1.89
N LEU A 429 13.10 -3.15 2.48
CA LEU A 429 11.86 -3.62 1.87
C LEU A 429 11.51 -2.83 0.61
N ASP A 430 11.95 -1.58 0.49
CA ASP A 430 11.75 -0.76 -0.71
C ASP A 430 12.57 -1.25 -1.92
N GLN A 431 13.65 -1.99 -1.68
CA GLN A 431 14.46 -2.58 -2.77
C GLN A 431 13.77 -3.79 -3.40
N ILE A 432 12.82 -4.41 -2.70
CA ILE A 432 12.13 -5.64 -3.12
C ILE A 432 10.63 -5.42 -3.40
N ASN A 433 10.06 -4.33 -2.92
CA ASN A 433 8.71 -3.85 -3.24
C ASN A 433 8.83 -2.58 -4.06
N ILE A 434 9.41 -2.72 -5.25
CA ILE A 434 9.66 -1.60 -6.14
C ILE A 434 8.30 -0.99 -6.51
N ASN A 435 8.00 0.16 -5.92
CA ASN A 435 6.84 0.96 -6.26
C ASN A 435 7.07 1.45 -7.69
N ALA A 436 6.14 1.15 -8.59
CA ALA A 436 6.20 1.65 -9.96
C ALA A 436 5.96 3.17 -9.92
N ARG A 437 7.04 3.94 -9.93
CA ARG A 437 7.13 5.37 -10.32
C ARG A 437 8.61 5.81 -10.35
N THR A 438 9.45 5.04 -11.03
CA THR A 438 10.69 5.59 -11.61
C THR A 438 10.53 5.49 -13.11
N GLY A 439 10.11 6.60 -13.72
CA GLY A 439 9.79 6.70 -15.14
C GLY A 439 8.86 7.86 -15.34
#